data_AF-A0A1H9B0I2-F1
#
_entry.id   AF-A0A1H9B0I2-F1
#
_cell.length_a   1.000
_cell.length_b   1.000
_cell.length_c   1.000
_cell.angle_alpha   90.00
_cell.angle_beta   90.00
_cell.angle_gamma   90.00
#
_symmetry.space_group_name_H-M   'P 1'
#
loop_
_entity.id
_entity.type
_entity.pdbx_description
1 polymer ?
#
loop_
_entity_poly.entity_id
_entity_poly.type
_entity_poly.pdbx_seq_one_letter_code
_entity_poly.pdbx_strand_id
1 'polypeptide(L)'
;MRDALSDYRPGAAFDEMVDPSGTVRPSYRAVHASLQQSTAAELRAIAEALASNYTQAGVTFDVGGVERPFPLDIVPRVIAAAEWDTIEAGVAQRVRAMELFLDDVYSDAKVISDGVIPSQLVTSSSHFHRVVWGVRPPNGVRIHVAGVDLIRTPEGDVRVLEDNFRVPSGVSYVMTNRTAMITALPDAFANQRIRGVGDYPARLLQALRKASPATDDPNIVVLTPGVYNSAYFEHTLLARTMGVELVEGRDLECRRGKVYMRTTAGLRRVDVIYRRLDDDFLDPVFFRSDSMLGVPGLTNAVRTGGVALANAIGNGVADDKLIYTYVPDLIRYYLHEEPVIGNVDTWRLEEDEAREEVLDRLHELVVKPVDGSGGKGIVIGPRATPEELDALRARVTADPRGWIAQPVVQLSTVPTLIDDALRPRHVDLRPFAVNSGDGIYVLPGGLTRVALPEGELVVNSSQGGGSKDTWVLSSSTPRLVEEPEAVEAELRAEEGDLEVAPERTVRPVVPLLVGRPRTDATDRSPGHRQQQEQQQQSPAGDGEVTL
;
A
#
# COMPACT_ATOMS: atom_id res chain seq x y z
N MET A 1 -6.82 39.11 2.30
CA MET A 1 -5.89 37.97 2.29
C MET A 1 -5.42 37.79 0.86
N ARG A 2 -4.13 37.51 0.63
CA ARG A 2 -3.69 37.08 -0.71
C ARG A 2 -4.26 35.69 -0.94
N ASP A 3 -4.79 35.47 -2.14
CA ASP A 3 -5.26 34.16 -2.61
C ASP A 3 -4.12 33.13 -2.44
N ALA A 4 -4.38 31.99 -1.79
CA ALA A 4 -3.37 30.94 -1.56
C ALA A 4 -2.77 30.38 -2.87
N LEU A 5 -3.46 30.56 -3.99
CA LEU A 5 -3.03 30.21 -5.34
C LEU A 5 -2.51 31.42 -6.15
N SER A 6 -2.36 32.62 -5.57
CA SER A 6 -1.97 33.82 -6.35
C SER A 6 -0.66 33.64 -7.12
N ASP A 7 0.29 32.95 -6.51
CA ASP A 7 1.61 32.64 -7.08
C ASP A 7 1.70 31.19 -7.58
N TYR A 8 0.57 30.48 -7.62
CA TYR A 8 0.49 29.12 -8.15
C TYR A 8 0.46 29.18 -9.68
N ARG A 9 1.31 28.37 -10.32
CA ARG A 9 1.39 28.26 -11.77
C ARG A 9 1.33 26.77 -12.10
N PRO A 10 0.22 26.26 -12.68
CA PRO A 10 0.18 24.90 -13.16
C PRO A 10 1.23 24.73 -14.28
N GLY A 11 1.88 23.57 -14.31
CA GLY A 11 2.86 23.23 -15.34
C GLY A 11 2.21 22.74 -16.64
N ALA A 12 3.00 22.05 -17.47
CA ALA A 12 2.50 21.37 -18.67
C ALA A 12 1.67 20.10 -18.33
N ALA A 13 1.92 19.50 -17.17
CA ALA A 13 1.18 18.33 -16.69
C ALA A 13 -0.26 18.69 -16.29
N PHE A 14 -1.14 17.69 -16.29
CA PHE A 14 -2.49 17.85 -15.76
C PHE A 14 -2.44 18.23 -14.28
N ASP A 15 -3.03 19.37 -13.91
CA ASP A 15 -3.18 19.73 -12.51
C ASP A 15 -4.55 19.30 -11.96
N GLU A 16 -4.52 18.61 -10.81
CA GLU A 16 -5.69 18.02 -10.17
C GLU A 16 -6.61 19.10 -9.56
N MET A 17 -6.08 20.27 -9.15
CA MET A 17 -6.87 21.34 -8.54
C MET A 17 -7.30 22.41 -9.55
N VAL A 18 -6.40 22.81 -10.46
CA VAL A 18 -6.56 23.95 -11.37
C VAL A 18 -6.61 23.47 -12.81
N ASP A 19 -7.52 23.98 -13.62
CA ASP A 19 -7.57 23.68 -15.05
C ASP A 19 -6.64 24.60 -15.87
N PRO A 20 -6.42 24.34 -17.18
CA PRO A 20 -5.55 25.18 -18.01
C PRO A 20 -5.98 26.64 -18.15
N SER A 21 -7.23 26.99 -17.80
CA SER A 21 -7.73 28.37 -17.78
C SER A 21 -7.40 29.11 -16.47
N GLY A 22 -6.84 28.41 -15.48
CA GLY A 22 -6.60 28.92 -14.14
C GLY A 22 -7.81 28.79 -13.21
N THR A 23 -8.87 28.07 -13.63
CA THR A 23 -10.08 27.90 -12.83
C THR A 23 -9.97 26.67 -11.94
N VAL A 24 -10.42 26.79 -10.68
CA VAL A 24 -10.45 25.65 -9.75
C VAL A 24 -11.52 24.64 -10.16
N ARG A 25 -11.11 23.39 -10.30
CA ARG A 25 -11.99 22.28 -10.69
C ARG A 25 -13.09 22.04 -9.65
N PRO A 26 -14.29 21.59 -10.06
CA PRO A 26 -15.44 21.42 -9.15
C PRO A 26 -15.16 20.57 -7.90
N SER A 27 -14.43 19.46 -8.03
CA SER A 27 -14.06 18.56 -6.92
C SER A 27 -13.24 19.26 -5.84
N TYR A 28 -12.46 20.27 -6.21
CA TYR A 28 -11.53 20.98 -5.33
C TYR A 28 -12.09 22.24 -4.70
N ARG A 29 -13.31 22.69 -5.04
CA ARG A 29 -13.87 23.97 -4.56
C ARG A 29 -13.88 24.11 -3.03
N ALA A 30 -14.23 23.06 -2.29
CA ALA A 30 -14.28 23.14 -0.82
C ALA A 30 -12.89 23.17 -0.19
N VAL A 31 -11.94 22.37 -0.73
CA VAL A 31 -10.52 22.42 -0.32
C VAL A 31 -9.96 23.81 -0.59
N HIS A 32 -10.17 24.34 -1.80
CA HIS A 32 -9.74 25.68 -2.16
C HIS A 32 -10.35 26.75 -1.24
N ALA A 33 -11.66 26.69 -0.97
CA ALA A 33 -12.32 27.62 -0.06
C ALA A 33 -11.74 27.59 1.37
N SER A 34 -11.39 26.40 1.88
CA SER A 34 -10.72 26.26 3.17
C SER A 34 -9.31 26.84 3.15
N LEU A 35 -8.53 26.57 2.08
CA LEU A 35 -7.19 27.15 1.92
C LEU A 35 -7.21 28.68 1.81
N GLN A 36 -8.24 29.26 1.17
CA GLN A 36 -8.44 30.72 1.09
C GLN A 36 -8.71 31.39 2.44
N GLN A 37 -9.22 30.64 3.41
CA GLN A 37 -9.54 31.16 4.75
C GLN A 37 -8.34 31.13 5.70
N SER A 38 -7.24 30.47 5.32
CA SER A 38 -6.02 30.39 6.10
C SER A 38 -4.93 31.31 5.55
N THR A 39 -4.14 31.89 6.44
CA THR A 39 -2.90 32.59 6.11
C THR A 39 -1.76 31.59 5.91
N ALA A 40 -0.69 31.99 5.20
CA ALA A 40 0.49 31.14 5.00
C ALA A 40 1.13 30.70 6.34
N ALA A 41 1.11 31.57 7.35
CA ALA A 41 1.62 31.25 8.69
C ALA A 41 0.76 30.19 9.40
N GLU A 42 -0.56 30.24 9.25
CA GLU A 42 -1.47 29.23 9.81
C GLU A 42 -1.29 27.87 9.11
N LEU A 43 -1.18 27.86 7.78
CA LEU A 43 -0.92 26.62 7.03
C LEU A 43 0.41 25.99 7.44
N ARG A 44 1.46 26.79 7.66
CA ARG A 44 2.74 26.30 8.17
C ARG A 44 2.61 25.72 9.58
N ALA A 45 1.91 26.41 10.48
CA ALA A 45 1.69 25.93 11.84
C ALA A 45 0.92 24.59 11.86
N ILE A 46 -0.07 24.42 10.96
CA ILE A 46 -0.78 23.15 10.78
C ILE A 46 0.17 22.05 10.28
N ALA A 47 1.00 22.35 9.28
CA ALA A 47 1.98 21.40 8.74
C ALA A 47 3.03 20.97 9.78
N GLU A 48 3.55 21.92 10.58
CA GLU A 48 4.49 21.64 11.68
C GLU A 48 3.83 20.78 12.78
N ALA A 49 2.59 21.07 13.14
CA ALA A 49 1.83 20.28 14.10
C ALA A 49 1.59 18.84 13.59
N LEU A 50 1.25 18.67 12.32
CA LEU A 50 1.10 17.37 11.68
C LEU A 50 2.41 16.56 11.68
N ALA A 51 3.52 17.18 11.28
CA ALA A 51 4.82 16.52 11.25
C ALA A 51 5.26 16.07 12.67
N SER A 52 5.02 16.92 13.68
CA SER A 52 5.29 16.58 15.08
C SER A 52 4.43 15.39 15.55
N ASN A 53 3.13 15.39 15.23
CA ASN A 53 2.22 14.29 15.58
C ASN A 53 2.62 12.96 14.90
N TYR A 54 3.07 13.01 13.65
CA TYR A 54 3.55 11.82 12.91
C TYR A 54 4.78 11.21 13.57
N THR A 55 5.71 12.07 13.98
CA THR A 55 6.92 11.66 14.71
C THR A 55 6.53 11.00 16.04
N GLN A 56 5.61 11.60 16.81
CA GLN A 56 5.17 11.07 18.10
C GLN A 56 4.37 9.76 17.97
N ALA A 57 3.61 9.60 16.88
CA ALA A 57 2.85 8.39 16.59
C ALA A 57 3.72 7.25 16.02
N GLY A 58 5.02 7.48 15.80
CA GLY A 58 5.93 6.50 15.21
C GLY A 58 5.65 6.23 13.73
N VAL A 59 5.03 7.18 13.03
CA VAL A 59 4.78 7.11 11.58
C VAL A 59 6.07 7.52 10.86
N THR A 60 7.02 6.60 10.80
CA THR A 60 8.34 6.80 10.19
C THR A 60 8.51 6.02 8.88
N PHE A 61 9.54 6.35 8.12
CA PHE A 61 10.02 5.61 6.96
C PHE A 61 11.55 5.60 6.95
N ASP A 62 12.14 4.58 6.35
CA ASP A 62 13.60 4.49 6.23
C ASP A 62 14.09 5.30 5.02
N VAL A 63 15.04 6.22 5.27
CA VAL A 63 15.83 6.89 4.23
C VAL A 63 17.29 6.57 4.45
N GLY A 64 17.77 5.50 3.79
CA GLY A 64 19.18 5.13 3.85
C GLY A 64 19.62 4.69 5.24
N GLY A 65 18.79 3.94 5.96
CA GLY A 65 19.08 3.44 7.31
C GLY A 65 18.70 4.37 8.45
N VAL A 66 18.11 5.53 8.15
CA VAL A 66 17.65 6.51 9.16
C VAL A 66 16.13 6.64 9.10
N GLU A 67 15.46 6.36 10.21
CA GLU A 67 14.02 6.62 10.35
C GLU A 67 13.74 8.12 10.34
N ARG A 68 12.89 8.56 9.41
CA ARG A 68 12.38 9.93 9.33
C ARG A 68 10.85 9.94 9.39
N PRO A 69 10.21 11.01 9.90
CA PRO A 69 8.76 11.14 9.86
C PRO A 69 8.30 11.21 8.40
N PHE A 70 7.35 10.37 8.01
CA PHE A 70 6.84 10.36 6.65
C PHE A 70 6.11 11.69 6.34
N PRO A 71 6.60 12.53 5.41
CA PRO A 71 6.02 13.85 5.20
C PRO A 71 4.57 13.72 4.71
N LEU A 72 3.63 14.30 5.45
CA LEU A 72 2.24 14.44 5.03
C LEU A 72 2.01 15.89 4.60
N ASP A 73 1.63 16.08 3.34
CA ASP A 73 1.20 17.38 2.84
C ASP A 73 -0.27 17.66 3.20
N ILE A 74 -0.56 18.93 3.52
CA ILE A 74 -1.87 19.38 3.99
C ILE A 74 -2.92 19.51 2.87
N VAL A 75 -2.52 19.51 1.60
CA VAL A 75 -3.46 19.59 0.48
C VAL A 75 -3.81 18.16 0.02
N PRO A 76 -5.05 17.69 0.26
CA PRO A 76 -5.45 16.35 -0.13
C PRO A 76 -5.52 16.19 -1.66
N ARG A 77 -5.38 14.96 -2.13
CA ARG A 77 -5.77 14.57 -3.48
C ARG A 77 -7.26 14.27 -3.52
N VAL A 78 -8.06 15.02 -4.27
CA VAL A 78 -9.52 14.82 -4.32
C VAL A 78 -9.91 14.13 -5.63
N ILE A 79 -10.60 12.99 -5.52
CA ILE A 79 -11.08 12.18 -6.64
C ILE A 79 -12.61 12.23 -6.67
N ALA A 80 -13.18 12.59 -7.82
CA ALA A 80 -14.63 12.64 -8.02
C ALA A 80 -15.24 11.23 -7.97
N ALA A 81 -16.50 11.13 -7.53
CA ALA A 81 -17.19 9.84 -7.38
C ALA A 81 -17.20 9.02 -8.68
N ALA A 82 -17.56 9.61 -9.82
CA ALA A 82 -17.65 8.91 -11.10
C ALA A 82 -16.29 8.40 -11.61
N GLU A 83 -15.22 9.16 -11.37
CA GLU A 83 -13.86 8.71 -11.68
C GLU A 83 -13.47 7.54 -10.78
N TRP A 84 -13.77 7.64 -9.49
CA TRP A 84 -13.51 6.56 -8.55
C TRP A 84 -14.28 5.29 -8.90
N ASP A 85 -15.54 5.40 -9.33
CA ASP A 85 -16.34 4.23 -9.72
C ASP A 85 -15.68 3.48 -10.90
N THR A 86 -15.00 4.21 -11.81
CA THR A 86 -14.20 3.62 -12.90
C THR A 86 -12.92 2.98 -12.37
N ILE A 87 -12.21 3.65 -11.45
CA ILE A 87 -11.01 3.12 -10.79
C ILE A 87 -11.32 1.82 -10.05
N GLU A 88 -12.38 1.82 -9.25
CA GLU A 88 -12.86 0.68 -8.46
C GLU A 88 -13.18 -0.52 -9.36
N ALA A 89 -13.95 -0.30 -10.44
CA ALA A 89 -14.28 -1.35 -11.40
C ALA A 89 -13.03 -1.92 -12.10
N GLY A 90 -12.12 -1.05 -12.54
CA GLY A 90 -10.91 -1.47 -13.26
C GLY A 90 -9.88 -2.18 -12.38
N VAL A 91 -9.67 -1.71 -11.15
CA VAL A 91 -8.81 -2.40 -10.19
C VAL A 91 -9.38 -3.78 -9.86
N ALA A 92 -10.69 -3.88 -9.62
CA ALA A 92 -11.33 -5.16 -9.36
C ALA A 92 -11.26 -6.12 -10.56
N GLN A 93 -11.50 -5.63 -11.78
CA GLN A 93 -11.32 -6.41 -13.02
C GLN A 93 -9.89 -6.95 -13.15
N ARG A 94 -8.89 -6.07 -12.97
CA ARG A 94 -7.49 -6.44 -13.08
C ARG A 94 -7.12 -7.53 -12.07
N VAL A 95 -7.50 -7.37 -10.81
CA VAL A 95 -7.21 -8.37 -9.78
C VAL A 95 -7.91 -9.71 -10.09
N ARG A 96 -9.15 -9.72 -10.62
CA ARG A 96 -9.81 -10.96 -11.09
C ARG A 96 -9.01 -11.67 -12.18
N ALA A 97 -8.55 -10.93 -13.20
CA ALA A 97 -7.77 -11.50 -14.28
C ALA A 97 -6.42 -12.07 -13.79
N MET A 98 -5.75 -11.36 -12.87
CA MET A 98 -4.46 -11.81 -12.33
C MET A 98 -4.59 -12.98 -11.35
N GLU A 99 -5.71 -13.09 -10.65
CA GLU A 99 -6.06 -14.27 -9.84
C GLU A 99 -6.20 -15.52 -10.74
N LEU A 100 -6.95 -15.40 -11.85
CA LEU A 100 -7.10 -16.48 -12.83
C LEU A 100 -5.78 -16.83 -13.52
N PHE A 101 -4.98 -15.83 -13.87
CA PHE A 101 -3.63 -16.04 -14.39
C PHE A 101 -2.76 -16.86 -13.43
N LEU A 102 -2.71 -16.48 -12.16
CA LEU A 102 -1.92 -17.19 -11.16
C LEU A 102 -2.44 -18.62 -10.92
N ASP A 103 -3.75 -18.82 -10.86
CA ASP A 103 -4.31 -20.18 -10.74
C ASP A 103 -3.92 -21.05 -11.94
N ASP A 104 -4.02 -20.51 -13.16
CA ASP A 104 -3.69 -21.20 -14.40
C ASP A 104 -2.20 -21.56 -14.48
N VAL A 105 -1.29 -20.61 -14.29
CA VAL A 105 0.17 -20.88 -14.40
C VAL A 105 0.72 -21.78 -13.32
N TYR A 106 0.04 -21.93 -12.18
CA TYR A 106 0.41 -22.91 -11.15
C TYR A 106 -0.38 -24.22 -11.26
N SER A 107 -1.21 -24.40 -12.30
CA SER A 107 -1.97 -25.63 -12.55
C SER A 107 -1.84 -26.15 -13.98
N ASP A 108 -2.74 -25.80 -14.89
CA ASP A 108 -2.81 -26.36 -16.25
C ASP A 108 -1.95 -25.55 -17.26
N ALA A 109 -1.66 -24.30 -16.95
CA ALA A 109 -0.95 -23.33 -17.80
C ALA A 109 -1.55 -23.19 -19.21
N LYS A 110 -2.88 -23.14 -19.31
CA LYS A 110 -3.64 -23.03 -20.57
C LYS A 110 -3.32 -21.76 -21.35
N VAL A 111 -3.12 -20.64 -20.66
CA VAL A 111 -2.70 -19.37 -21.29
C VAL A 111 -1.41 -19.50 -22.10
N ILE A 112 -0.54 -20.45 -21.73
CA ILE A 112 0.68 -20.76 -22.47
C ILE A 112 0.38 -21.71 -23.63
N SER A 113 -0.42 -22.75 -23.43
CA SER A 113 -0.78 -23.70 -24.51
C SER A 113 -1.59 -23.05 -25.62
N ASP A 114 -2.40 -22.06 -25.27
CA ASP A 114 -3.26 -21.32 -26.19
C ASP A 114 -2.51 -20.17 -26.87
N GLY A 115 -1.23 -19.97 -26.54
CA GLY A 115 -0.34 -19.02 -27.19
C GLY A 115 -0.57 -17.56 -26.82
N VAL A 116 -1.32 -17.27 -25.76
CA VAL A 116 -1.59 -15.90 -25.29
C VAL A 116 -0.33 -15.27 -24.71
N ILE A 117 0.47 -16.06 -23.98
CA ILE A 117 1.80 -15.64 -23.51
C ILE A 117 2.86 -16.71 -23.81
N PRO A 118 4.12 -16.33 -24.04
CA PRO A 118 5.19 -17.29 -24.27
C PRO A 118 5.59 -18.01 -22.97
N SER A 119 5.89 -19.31 -23.06
CA SER A 119 6.25 -20.14 -21.90
C SER A 119 7.49 -19.65 -21.13
N GLN A 120 8.45 -19.07 -21.86
CA GLN A 120 9.68 -18.54 -21.29
C GLN A 120 9.40 -17.38 -20.33
N LEU A 121 8.33 -16.60 -20.53
CA LEU A 121 7.93 -15.49 -19.66
C LEU A 121 7.72 -15.94 -18.20
N VAL A 122 7.03 -17.07 -18.02
CA VAL A 122 6.76 -17.64 -16.70
C VAL A 122 7.97 -18.44 -16.21
N THR A 123 8.47 -19.36 -17.03
CA THR A 123 9.46 -20.35 -16.61
C THR A 123 10.85 -19.79 -16.30
N SER A 124 11.20 -18.62 -16.84
CA SER A 124 12.47 -17.95 -16.54
C SER A 124 12.35 -16.90 -15.43
N SER A 125 11.15 -16.59 -14.94
CA SER A 125 10.99 -15.64 -13.85
C SER A 125 11.59 -16.21 -12.57
N SER A 126 12.41 -15.42 -11.87
CA SER A 126 12.94 -15.78 -10.55
C SER A 126 11.84 -15.86 -9.48
N HIS A 127 10.65 -15.31 -9.76
CA HIS A 127 9.50 -15.31 -8.88
C HIS A 127 8.45 -16.38 -9.22
N PHE A 128 8.76 -17.25 -10.19
CA PHE A 128 7.99 -18.46 -10.44
C PHE A 128 8.49 -19.62 -9.59
N HIS A 129 7.74 -19.96 -8.54
CA HIS A 129 8.17 -20.93 -7.53
C HIS A 129 7.56 -22.31 -7.75
N ARG A 130 8.28 -23.19 -8.47
CA ARG A 130 7.84 -24.58 -8.77
C ARG A 130 7.47 -25.40 -7.54
N VAL A 131 8.02 -25.07 -6.38
CA VAL A 131 7.74 -25.74 -5.10
C VAL A 131 6.27 -25.68 -4.68
N VAL A 132 5.49 -24.73 -5.22
CA VAL A 132 4.05 -24.58 -4.97
C VAL A 132 3.19 -24.87 -6.21
N TRP A 133 3.75 -25.52 -7.23
CA TRP A 133 2.95 -26.02 -8.35
C TRP A 133 1.87 -27.00 -7.88
N GLY A 134 0.64 -26.83 -8.39
CA GLY A 134 -0.54 -27.63 -8.02
C GLY A 134 -1.14 -27.27 -6.66
N VAL A 135 -0.58 -26.32 -5.92
CA VAL A 135 -1.12 -25.88 -4.62
C VAL A 135 -2.23 -24.87 -4.86
N ARG A 136 -3.44 -25.20 -4.40
CA ARG A 136 -4.60 -24.32 -4.40
C ARG A 136 -4.93 -23.88 -2.97
N PRO A 137 -5.02 -22.57 -2.67
CA PRO A 137 -5.47 -22.07 -1.37
C PRO A 137 -6.89 -22.57 -1.03
N PRO A 138 -7.27 -22.70 0.25
CA PRO A 138 -8.55 -23.29 0.65
C PRO A 138 -9.79 -22.61 0.03
N ASN A 139 -9.78 -21.29 -0.08
CA ASN A 139 -10.84 -20.50 -0.73
C ASN A 139 -10.52 -20.13 -2.20
N GLY A 140 -9.48 -20.72 -2.78
CA GLY A 140 -9.02 -20.43 -4.13
C GLY A 140 -8.33 -19.08 -4.32
N VAL A 141 -8.19 -18.25 -3.28
CA VAL A 141 -7.62 -16.91 -3.39
C VAL A 141 -6.10 -16.94 -3.16
N ARG A 142 -5.35 -16.45 -4.14
CA ARG A 142 -3.91 -16.26 -4.11
C ARG A 142 -3.56 -14.81 -3.80
N ILE A 143 -4.29 -13.84 -4.37
CA ILE A 143 -4.07 -12.40 -4.20
C ILE A 143 -5.09 -11.85 -3.18
N HIS A 144 -4.83 -12.03 -1.88
CA HIS A 144 -5.73 -11.51 -0.84
C HIS A 144 -5.67 -9.99 -0.74
N VAL A 145 -4.49 -9.40 -0.91
CA VAL A 145 -4.27 -7.96 -0.95
C VAL A 145 -3.53 -7.62 -2.23
N ALA A 146 -4.05 -6.67 -2.99
CA ALA A 146 -3.37 -6.11 -4.16
C ALA A 146 -3.15 -4.61 -3.98
N GLY A 147 -1.98 -4.12 -4.39
CA GLY A 147 -1.75 -2.70 -4.64
C GLY A 147 -1.62 -2.47 -6.15
N VAL A 148 -2.35 -1.51 -6.71
CA VAL A 148 -2.26 -1.18 -8.13
C VAL A 148 -1.83 0.28 -8.24
N ASP A 149 -0.68 0.56 -8.82
CA ASP A 149 -0.18 1.92 -8.98
C ASP A 149 -0.81 2.57 -10.19
N LEU A 150 -1.46 3.71 -9.96
CA LEU A 150 -2.18 4.50 -10.93
C LEU A 150 -1.54 5.87 -11.09
N ILE A 151 -1.49 6.31 -12.33
CA ILE A 151 -1.07 7.65 -12.70
C ILE A 151 -2.15 8.30 -13.54
N ARG A 152 -2.16 9.63 -13.54
CA ARG A 152 -2.98 10.39 -14.48
C ARG A 152 -2.08 11.06 -15.50
N THR A 153 -2.43 10.87 -16.77
CA THR A 153 -1.75 11.45 -17.94
C THR A 153 -2.08 12.94 -18.09
N PRO A 154 -1.31 13.69 -18.91
CA PRO A 154 -1.63 15.09 -19.25
C PRO A 154 -3.03 15.27 -19.84
N GLU A 155 -3.55 14.27 -20.55
CA GLU A 155 -4.89 14.25 -21.15
C GLU A 155 -6.00 14.09 -20.11
N GLY A 156 -5.64 13.68 -18.88
CA GLY A 156 -6.56 13.44 -17.78
C GLY A 156 -6.95 11.97 -17.58
N ASP A 157 -6.48 11.07 -18.45
CA ASP A 157 -6.77 9.64 -18.39
C ASP A 157 -5.99 8.96 -17.27
N VAL A 158 -6.64 8.03 -16.58
CA VAL A 158 -6.01 7.17 -15.57
C VAL A 158 -5.39 5.95 -16.26
N ARG A 159 -4.14 5.65 -15.92
CA ARG A 159 -3.41 4.48 -16.43
C ARG A 159 -2.77 3.69 -15.28
N VAL A 160 -2.68 2.38 -15.43
CA VAL A 160 -1.94 1.51 -14.50
C VAL A 160 -0.45 1.60 -14.82
N LEU A 161 0.38 1.92 -13.83
CA LEU A 161 1.83 1.98 -13.93
C LEU A 161 2.50 0.67 -13.50
N GLU A 162 2.02 0.06 -12.42
CA GLU A 162 2.64 -1.13 -11.80
C GLU A 162 1.62 -1.89 -10.95
N ASP A 163 1.78 -3.22 -10.85
CA ASP A 163 1.00 -4.08 -9.97
C ASP A 163 1.85 -4.55 -8.79
N ASN A 164 1.23 -4.81 -7.65
CA ASN A 164 1.90 -5.28 -6.44
C ASN A 164 1.05 -6.40 -5.82
N PHE A 165 1.39 -7.66 -6.10
CA PHE A 165 0.65 -8.85 -5.67
C PHE A 165 1.42 -9.72 -4.67
N ARG A 166 2.65 -9.33 -4.33
CA ARG A 166 3.47 -9.98 -3.29
C ARG A 166 3.07 -9.49 -1.90
N VAL A 167 3.76 -8.48 -1.38
CA VAL A 167 3.54 -7.92 -0.04
C VAL A 167 3.31 -6.41 -0.16
N PRO A 168 2.17 -5.97 -0.76
CA PRO A 168 1.90 -4.55 -0.94
C PRO A 168 1.84 -3.85 0.43
N SER A 169 2.54 -2.71 0.52
CA SER A 169 2.55 -1.83 1.69
C SER A 169 2.00 -0.45 1.34
N GLY A 170 1.56 0.27 2.36
CA GLY A 170 1.16 1.67 2.28
C GLY A 170 -0.21 1.98 2.89
N VAL A 171 -1.00 0.97 3.23
CA VAL A 171 -2.39 1.16 3.69
C VAL A 171 -2.48 1.76 5.09
N SER A 172 -1.49 1.54 5.96
CA SER A 172 -1.45 2.22 7.26
C SER A 172 -1.39 3.73 7.07
N TYR A 173 -0.56 4.20 6.13
CA TYR A 173 -0.45 5.63 5.81
C TYR A 173 -1.79 6.17 5.30
N VAL A 174 -2.57 5.42 4.52
CA VAL A 174 -3.91 5.87 4.10
C VAL A 174 -4.81 6.15 5.30
N MET A 175 -4.84 5.25 6.28
CA MET A 175 -5.67 5.40 7.47
C MET A 175 -5.17 6.51 8.41
N THR A 176 -3.85 6.60 8.62
CA THR A 176 -3.26 7.65 9.47
C THR A 176 -3.38 9.02 8.82
N ASN A 177 -3.15 9.13 7.50
CA ASN A 177 -3.33 10.36 6.74
C ASN A 177 -4.75 10.87 6.87
N ARG A 178 -5.76 9.99 6.73
CA ARG A 178 -7.15 10.39 6.92
C ARG A 178 -7.42 10.96 8.31
N THR A 179 -6.97 10.26 9.34
CA THR A 179 -7.20 10.68 10.74
C THR A 179 -6.53 12.02 11.03
N ALA A 180 -5.33 12.21 10.51
CA ALA A 180 -4.57 13.44 10.65
C ALA A 180 -5.22 14.60 9.90
N MET A 181 -5.69 14.38 8.67
CA MET A 181 -6.33 15.40 7.85
C MET A 181 -7.68 15.86 8.38
N ILE A 182 -8.45 14.99 9.05
CA ILE A 182 -9.68 15.39 9.77
C ILE A 182 -9.37 16.44 10.85
N THR A 183 -8.21 16.33 11.51
CA THR A 183 -7.78 17.28 12.55
C THR A 183 -7.18 18.55 11.94
N ALA A 184 -6.46 18.42 10.82
CA ALA A 184 -5.78 19.52 10.17
C ALA A 184 -6.69 20.46 9.37
N LEU A 185 -7.69 19.91 8.67
CA LEU A 185 -8.62 20.66 7.82
C LEU A 185 -10.09 20.29 8.12
N PRO A 186 -10.59 20.56 9.34
CA PRO A 186 -11.91 20.12 9.76
C PRO A 186 -13.03 20.74 8.90
N ASP A 187 -12.90 22.00 8.51
CA ASP A 187 -13.91 22.69 7.69
C ASP A 187 -13.98 22.14 6.26
N ALA A 188 -12.83 21.85 5.64
CA ALA A 188 -12.81 21.22 4.31
C ALA A 188 -13.43 19.83 4.36
N PHE A 189 -13.15 19.06 5.42
CA PHE A 189 -13.70 17.72 5.61
C PHE A 189 -15.21 17.75 5.85
N ALA A 190 -15.70 18.66 6.70
CA ALA A 190 -17.13 18.80 7.01
C ALA A 190 -17.96 19.26 5.79
N ASN A 191 -17.36 20.03 4.89
CA ASN A 191 -18.01 20.55 3.69
C ASN A 191 -17.90 19.63 2.46
N GLN A 192 -17.34 18.43 2.61
CA GLN A 192 -17.28 17.42 1.56
C GLN A 192 -17.81 16.07 2.04
N ARG A 193 -18.36 15.30 1.09
CA ARG A 193 -18.83 13.93 1.36
C ARG A 193 -17.72 12.95 1.02
N ILE A 194 -16.83 12.72 1.96
CA ILE A 194 -15.65 11.86 1.76
C ILE A 194 -15.98 10.44 2.22
N ARG A 195 -15.74 9.43 1.36
CA ARG A 195 -15.94 8.01 1.70
C ARG A 195 -14.93 7.57 2.77
N GLY A 196 -15.37 6.70 3.70
CA GLY A 196 -14.56 6.23 4.81
C GLY A 196 -13.48 5.22 4.39
N VAL A 197 -12.33 5.23 5.07
CA VAL A 197 -11.22 4.28 4.83
C VAL A 197 -10.93 3.38 6.05
N GLY A 198 -11.62 3.61 7.18
CA GLY A 198 -11.36 2.91 8.44
C GLY A 198 -11.75 1.43 8.44
N ASP A 199 -12.61 1.01 7.51
CA ASP A 199 -13.18 -0.33 7.47
C ASP A 199 -12.19 -1.37 6.90
N TYR A 200 -11.05 -0.93 6.35
CA TYR A 200 -10.08 -1.80 5.68
C TYR A 200 -9.61 -2.99 6.54
N PRO A 201 -9.17 -2.82 7.81
CA PRO A 201 -8.71 -3.95 8.62
C PRO A 201 -9.81 -4.97 8.89
N ALA A 202 -11.06 -4.53 9.07
CA ALA A 202 -12.19 -5.43 9.26
C ALA A 202 -12.48 -6.25 7.98
N ARG A 203 -12.42 -5.60 6.81
CA ARG A 203 -12.55 -6.27 5.49
C ARG A 203 -11.42 -7.28 5.27
N LEU A 204 -10.18 -6.90 5.59
CA LEU A 204 -9.03 -7.79 5.51
C LEU A 204 -9.18 -8.99 6.44
N LEU A 205 -9.52 -8.77 7.71
CA LEU A 205 -9.75 -9.86 8.67
C LEU A 205 -10.84 -10.81 8.18
N GLN A 206 -11.93 -10.30 7.62
CA GLN A 206 -13.00 -11.12 7.05
C GLN A 206 -12.50 -11.98 5.88
N ALA A 207 -11.70 -11.40 4.97
CA ALA A 207 -11.09 -12.14 3.86
C ALA A 207 -10.13 -13.23 4.37
N LEU A 208 -9.29 -12.92 5.37
CA LEU A 208 -8.38 -13.88 5.98
C LEU A 208 -9.13 -15.02 6.68
N ARG A 209 -10.24 -14.74 7.37
CA ARG A 209 -11.10 -15.78 7.97
C ARG A 209 -11.63 -16.76 6.92
N LYS A 210 -12.06 -16.24 5.76
CA LYS A 210 -12.54 -17.08 4.65
C LYS A 210 -11.44 -17.94 4.02
N ALA A 211 -10.19 -17.50 4.09
CA ALA A 211 -9.04 -18.26 3.58
C ALA A 211 -8.66 -19.46 4.47
N SER A 212 -9.22 -19.56 5.67
CA SER A 212 -8.88 -20.59 6.63
C SER A 212 -9.23 -22.00 6.14
N PRO A 213 -8.35 -23.00 6.34
CA PRO A 213 -8.69 -24.41 6.16
C PRO A 213 -9.59 -24.96 7.29
N ALA A 214 -9.73 -24.24 8.41
CA ALA A 214 -10.62 -24.56 9.52
C ALA A 214 -11.96 -23.81 9.40
N THR A 215 -13.05 -24.45 9.78
CA THR A 215 -14.43 -23.92 9.65
C THR A 215 -14.86 -23.00 10.79
N ASP A 216 -14.34 -23.20 12.01
CA ASP A 216 -14.77 -22.46 13.20
C ASP A 216 -13.61 -21.73 13.87
N ASP A 217 -13.81 -20.43 14.16
CA ASP A 217 -12.90 -19.50 14.85
C ASP A 217 -11.40 -19.66 14.50
N PRO A 218 -11.00 -19.35 13.26
CA PRO A 218 -9.64 -19.60 12.81
C PRO A 218 -8.63 -18.71 13.53
N ASN A 219 -7.51 -19.30 13.95
CA ASN A 219 -6.42 -18.52 14.53
C ASN A 219 -5.59 -17.87 13.43
N ILE A 220 -5.69 -16.54 13.34
CA ILE A 220 -5.03 -15.71 12.33
C ILE A 220 -3.88 -14.96 13.00
N VAL A 221 -2.72 -14.90 12.33
CA VAL A 221 -1.56 -14.13 12.80
C VAL A 221 -0.97 -13.28 11.68
N VAL A 222 -0.29 -12.20 12.03
CA VAL A 222 0.53 -11.40 11.10
C VAL A 222 1.99 -11.77 11.29
N LEU A 223 2.61 -12.37 10.27
CA LEU A 223 4.04 -12.71 10.31
C LEU A 223 4.88 -11.52 9.84
N THR A 224 5.75 -11.01 10.69
CA THR A 224 6.61 -9.84 10.44
C THR A 224 8.10 -10.23 10.45
N PRO A 225 8.96 -9.57 9.64
CA PRO A 225 10.41 -9.71 9.74
C PRO A 225 11.02 -9.02 10.98
N GLY A 226 10.21 -8.29 11.76
CA GLY A 226 10.64 -7.61 12.99
C GLY A 226 10.92 -6.12 12.81
N VAL A 227 11.39 -5.49 13.89
CA VAL A 227 11.48 -4.03 14.05
C VAL A 227 12.40 -3.31 13.06
N TYR A 228 13.38 -4.01 12.48
CA TYR A 228 14.33 -3.43 11.53
C TYR A 228 13.79 -3.30 10.10
N ASN A 229 12.52 -3.66 9.88
CA ASN A 229 11.87 -3.48 8.59
C ASN A 229 11.15 -2.14 8.53
N SER A 230 11.31 -1.40 7.44
CA SER A 230 10.72 -0.06 7.25
C SER A 230 9.19 -0.04 7.29
N ALA A 231 8.52 -1.17 7.04
CA ALA A 231 7.06 -1.30 7.13
C ALA A 231 6.58 -1.88 8.47
N TYR A 232 7.46 -2.06 9.48
CA TYR A 232 7.09 -2.66 10.77
C TYR A 232 5.94 -1.92 11.49
N PHE A 233 5.90 -0.59 11.38
CA PHE A 233 4.78 0.22 11.87
C PHE A 233 3.44 -0.24 11.28
N GLU A 234 3.38 -0.48 9.95
CA GLU A 234 2.18 -0.97 9.28
C GLU A 234 1.78 -2.35 9.78
N HIS A 235 2.75 -3.25 9.97
CA HIS A 235 2.49 -4.61 10.43
C HIS A 235 1.83 -4.59 11.81
N THR A 236 2.39 -3.77 12.71
CA THR A 236 1.89 -3.59 14.08
C THR A 236 0.52 -2.95 14.11
N LEU A 237 0.30 -1.90 13.30
CA LEU A 237 -1.00 -1.22 13.24
C LEU A 237 -2.09 -2.17 12.73
N LEU A 238 -1.84 -2.89 11.63
CA LEU A 238 -2.82 -3.82 11.07
C LEU A 238 -3.12 -4.98 12.03
N ALA A 239 -2.10 -5.60 12.64
CA ALA A 239 -2.30 -6.66 13.61
C ALA A 239 -3.17 -6.18 14.79
N ARG A 240 -2.84 -5.01 15.35
CA ARG A 240 -3.59 -4.40 16.45
C ARG A 240 -5.04 -4.08 16.08
N THR A 241 -5.28 -3.47 14.92
CA THR A 241 -6.64 -3.07 14.50
C THR A 241 -7.49 -4.27 14.09
N MET A 242 -6.88 -5.32 13.53
CA MET A 242 -7.57 -6.60 13.28
C MET A 242 -7.79 -7.41 14.57
N GLY A 243 -7.08 -7.10 15.66
CA GLY A 243 -7.16 -7.85 16.91
C GLY A 243 -6.54 -9.24 16.80
N VAL A 244 -5.45 -9.36 16.05
CA VAL A 244 -4.70 -10.62 15.84
C VAL A 244 -3.26 -10.49 16.34
N GLU A 245 -2.60 -11.62 16.57
CA GLU A 245 -1.22 -11.62 17.07
C GLU A 245 -0.23 -11.21 15.98
N LEU A 246 0.74 -10.37 16.36
CA LEU A 246 1.92 -10.06 15.55
C LEU A 246 3.05 -11.01 15.97
N VAL A 247 3.56 -11.81 15.03
CA VAL A 247 4.55 -12.87 15.30
C VAL A 247 5.77 -12.76 14.39
N GLU A 248 6.93 -13.17 14.88
CA GLU A 248 8.12 -13.40 14.08
C GLU A 248 8.29 -14.90 13.77
N GLY A 249 9.18 -15.25 12.83
CA GLY A 249 9.39 -16.66 12.45
C GLY A 249 9.74 -17.59 13.62
N ARG A 250 10.50 -17.08 14.61
CA ARG A 250 10.89 -17.82 15.82
C ARG A 250 9.72 -18.19 16.75
N ASP A 251 8.62 -17.45 16.67
CA ASP A 251 7.43 -17.68 17.48
C ASP A 251 6.56 -18.81 16.92
N LEU A 252 6.83 -19.22 15.67
CA LEU A 252 6.12 -20.26 14.96
C LEU A 252 6.97 -21.53 14.84
N GLU A 253 6.30 -22.67 14.76
CA GLU A 253 6.92 -23.96 14.42
C GLU A 253 6.00 -24.83 13.58
N CYS A 254 6.57 -25.52 12.60
CA CYS A 254 5.85 -26.47 11.77
C CYS A 254 5.97 -27.88 12.36
N ARG A 255 4.82 -28.55 12.53
CA ARG A 255 4.75 -29.95 12.97
C ARG A 255 3.70 -30.71 12.18
N ARG A 256 4.10 -31.83 11.55
CA ARG A 256 3.20 -32.75 10.82
C ARG A 256 2.27 -32.02 9.82
N GLY A 257 2.84 -31.10 9.03
CA GLY A 257 2.09 -30.34 8.02
C GLY A 257 1.19 -29.23 8.58
N LYS A 258 1.29 -28.87 9.86
CA LYS A 258 0.55 -27.76 10.49
C LYS A 258 1.49 -26.76 11.12
N VAL A 259 1.04 -25.52 11.30
CA VAL A 259 1.80 -24.46 11.96
C VAL A 259 1.23 -24.22 13.35
N TYR A 260 2.12 -24.01 14.32
CA TYR A 260 1.78 -23.69 15.70
C TYR A 260 2.54 -22.46 16.16
N MET A 261 1.86 -21.60 16.91
CA MET A 261 2.44 -20.48 17.64
C MET A 261 2.80 -20.92 19.06
N ARG A 262 3.98 -20.53 19.52
CA ARG A 262 4.43 -20.75 20.91
C ARG A 262 3.74 -19.77 21.85
N THR A 263 3.08 -20.29 22.89
CA THR A 263 2.50 -19.48 23.97
C THR A 263 2.95 -20.02 25.32
N THR A 264 2.76 -19.24 26.39
CA THR A 264 3.03 -19.68 27.75
C THR A 264 2.16 -20.87 28.19
N ALA A 265 0.97 -21.02 27.61
CA ALA A 265 0.06 -22.14 27.83
C ALA A 265 0.35 -23.36 26.94
N GLY A 266 1.36 -23.28 26.06
CA GLY A 266 1.73 -24.31 25.10
C GLY A 266 1.51 -23.89 23.65
N LEU A 267 1.39 -24.87 22.76
CA LEU A 267 1.29 -24.63 21.32
C LEU A 267 -0.15 -24.36 20.91
N ARG A 268 -0.39 -23.22 20.26
CA ARG A 268 -1.68 -22.88 19.66
C ARG A 268 -1.59 -23.05 18.15
N ARG A 269 -2.49 -23.83 17.55
CA ARG A 269 -2.52 -24.00 16.08
C ARG A 269 -2.77 -22.65 15.41
N VAL A 270 -2.08 -22.39 14.30
CA VAL A 270 -2.31 -21.24 13.42
C VAL A 270 -2.93 -21.77 12.12
N ASP A 271 -4.02 -21.15 11.69
CA ASP A 271 -4.78 -21.58 10.51
C ASP A 271 -4.55 -20.66 9.31
N VAL A 272 -4.29 -19.37 9.55
CA VAL A 272 -3.99 -18.38 8.51
C VAL A 272 -2.85 -17.47 8.95
N ILE A 273 -1.91 -17.23 8.05
CA ILE A 273 -0.82 -16.28 8.26
C ILE A 273 -0.94 -15.18 7.20
N TYR A 274 -1.21 -13.95 7.65
CA TYR A 274 -0.99 -12.77 6.83
C TYR A 274 0.51 -12.44 6.86
N ARG A 275 1.22 -12.81 5.79
CA ARG A 275 2.67 -12.71 5.73
C ARG A 275 3.11 -11.32 5.26
N ARG A 276 4.10 -10.77 5.94
CA ARG A 276 4.78 -9.51 5.58
C ARG A 276 6.24 -9.71 5.22
N LEU A 277 6.56 -10.89 4.67
CA LEU A 277 7.88 -11.29 4.21
C LEU A 277 7.81 -11.74 2.76
N ASP A 278 8.87 -11.47 2.00
CA ASP A 278 9.06 -12.02 0.66
C ASP A 278 9.24 -13.53 0.68
N ASP A 279 8.87 -14.18 -0.42
CA ASP A 279 8.88 -15.64 -0.58
C ASP A 279 10.23 -16.27 -0.21
N ASP A 280 11.32 -15.63 -0.65
CA ASP A 280 12.69 -16.10 -0.44
C ASP A 280 13.06 -16.26 1.04
N PHE A 281 12.41 -15.52 1.93
CA PHE A 281 12.69 -15.53 3.36
C PHE A 281 11.72 -16.40 4.16
N LEU A 282 10.63 -16.91 3.56
CA LEU A 282 9.55 -17.60 4.29
C LEU A 282 9.92 -18.96 4.87
N ASP A 283 10.74 -19.73 4.17
CA ASP A 283 11.06 -21.10 4.57
C ASP A 283 12.50 -21.47 4.15
N PRO A 284 13.45 -21.54 5.09
CA PRO A 284 14.85 -21.84 4.77
C PRO A 284 15.07 -23.26 4.23
N VAL A 285 14.07 -24.15 4.26
CA VAL A 285 14.16 -25.49 3.67
C VAL A 285 13.99 -25.44 2.15
N PHE A 286 13.19 -24.52 1.62
CA PHE A 286 12.86 -24.45 0.19
C PHE A 286 13.44 -23.23 -0.52
N PHE A 287 13.74 -22.17 0.22
CA PHE A 287 14.24 -20.90 -0.32
C PHE A 287 15.64 -20.59 0.22
N ARG A 288 15.85 -19.41 0.79
CA ARG A 288 17.14 -19.02 1.35
C ARG A 288 17.45 -19.78 2.63
N SER A 289 18.43 -20.68 2.56
CA SER A 289 18.88 -21.47 3.70
C SER A 289 19.47 -20.65 4.86
N ASP A 290 19.91 -19.41 4.58
CA ASP A 290 20.43 -18.46 5.57
C ASP A 290 19.33 -17.56 6.18
N SER A 291 18.07 -17.71 5.76
CA SER A 291 16.97 -16.92 6.31
C SER A 291 16.70 -17.28 7.77
N MET A 292 16.75 -16.26 8.62
CA MET A 292 16.35 -16.33 10.04
C MET A 292 14.95 -15.76 10.29
N LEU A 293 14.27 -15.28 9.24
CA LEU A 293 13.00 -14.55 9.35
C LEU A 293 11.78 -15.47 9.20
N GLY A 294 11.93 -16.54 8.43
CA GLY A 294 10.87 -17.48 8.10
C GLY A 294 10.66 -18.60 9.12
N VAL A 295 9.86 -19.59 8.74
CA VAL A 295 9.54 -20.76 9.56
C VAL A 295 9.93 -22.04 8.80
N PRO A 296 10.89 -22.83 9.30
CA PRO A 296 11.28 -24.07 8.65
C PRO A 296 10.10 -25.03 8.46
N GLY A 297 9.87 -25.47 7.21
CA GLY A 297 8.79 -26.38 6.85
C GLY A 297 7.43 -25.74 6.59
N LEU A 298 7.34 -24.41 6.58
CA LEU A 298 6.11 -23.67 6.28
C LEU A 298 5.54 -24.03 4.91
N THR A 299 6.39 -24.16 3.90
CA THR A 299 5.96 -24.50 2.53
C THR A 299 5.27 -25.87 2.51
N ASN A 300 5.75 -26.84 3.29
CA ASN A 300 5.09 -28.14 3.41
C ASN A 300 3.74 -28.06 4.13
N ALA A 301 3.63 -27.20 5.15
CA ALA A 301 2.35 -26.98 5.83
C ALA A 301 1.30 -26.37 4.88
N VAL A 302 1.72 -25.44 4.01
CA VAL A 302 0.86 -24.88 2.95
C VAL A 302 0.46 -25.95 1.94
N ARG A 303 1.43 -26.72 1.41
CA ARG A 303 1.18 -27.79 0.43
C ARG A 303 0.23 -28.88 0.92
N THR A 304 0.22 -29.14 2.23
CA THR A 304 -0.66 -30.13 2.86
C THR A 304 -2.00 -29.55 3.33
N GLY A 305 -2.26 -28.27 3.06
CA GLY A 305 -3.50 -27.58 3.45
C GLY A 305 -3.63 -27.35 4.96
N GLY A 306 -2.53 -27.41 5.72
CA GLY A 306 -2.56 -27.24 7.17
C GLY A 306 -2.61 -25.79 7.64
N VAL A 307 -2.21 -24.85 6.78
CA VAL A 307 -2.24 -23.39 6.98
C VAL A 307 -2.46 -22.68 5.64
N ALA A 308 -3.17 -21.55 5.64
CA ALA A 308 -3.26 -20.65 4.50
C ALA A 308 -2.30 -19.47 4.63
N LEU A 309 -1.70 -19.03 3.52
CA LEU A 309 -0.88 -17.83 3.45
C LEU A 309 -1.60 -16.74 2.66
N ALA A 310 -1.61 -15.54 3.21
CA ALA A 310 -2.08 -14.34 2.54
C ALA A 310 -0.93 -13.32 2.44
N ASN A 311 -0.49 -12.90 1.25
CA ASN A 311 -0.78 -13.50 -0.06
C ASN A 311 -0.12 -14.89 -0.23
N ALA A 312 -0.54 -15.64 -1.25
CA ALA A 312 0.06 -16.95 -1.55
C ALA A 312 1.53 -16.82 -2.00
N ILE A 313 2.29 -17.92 -1.85
CA ILE A 313 3.67 -18.03 -2.38
C ILE A 313 3.60 -18.05 -3.92
N GLY A 314 4.55 -17.37 -4.56
CA GLY A 314 4.72 -17.41 -6.01
C GLY A 314 3.90 -16.37 -6.78
N ASN A 315 3.23 -15.44 -6.08
CA ASN A 315 2.51 -14.35 -6.74
C ASN A 315 3.42 -13.39 -7.51
N GLY A 316 4.73 -13.39 -7.23
CA GLY A 316 5.67 -12.46 -7.87
C GLY A 316 5.85 -12.67 -9.37
N VAL A 317 5.39 -13.79 -9.93
CA VAL A 317 5.32 -13.97 -11.39
C VAL A 317 4.24 -13.09 -12.04
N ALA A 318 3.21 -12.68 -11.27
CA ALA A 318 2.11 -11.86 -11.79
C ALA A 318 2.37 -10.36 -11.75
N ASP A 319 3.26 -9.88 -10.87
CA ASP A 319 3.69 -8.48 -10.85
C ASP A 319 5.06 -8.24 -11.54
N ASP A 320 5.52 -9.22 -12.32
CA ASP A 320 6.70 -9.08 -13.18
C ASP A 320 6.46 -8.02 -14.28
N LYS A 321 7.47 -7.19 -14.55
CA LYS A 321 7.35 -6.08 -15.50
C LYS A 321 7.06 -6.51 -16.93
N LEU A 322 7.48 -7.71 -17.33
CA LEU A 322 7.19 -8.20 -18.65
C LEU A 322 5.76 -8.76 -18.70
N ILE A 323 5.31 -9.47 -17.67
CA ILE A 323 3.91 -9.91 -17.53
C ILE A 323 2.94 -8.72 -17.53
N TYR A 324 3.31 -7.61 -16.89
CA TYR A 324 2.55 -6.36 -16.92
C TYR A 324 2.12 -5.97 -18.35
N THR A 325 2.98 -6.15 -19.35
CA THR A 325 2.68 -5.82 -20.77
C THR A 325 1.58 -6.68 -21.37
N TYR A 326 1.37 -7.90 -20.86
CA TYR A 326 0.35 -8.84 -21.34
C TYR A 326 -0.98 -8.72 -20.58
N VAL A 327 -1.05 -7.96 -19.48
CA VAL A 327 -2.28 -7.89 -18.66
C VAL A 327 -3.54 -7.49 -19.44
N PRO A 328 -3.51 -6.55 -20.41
CA PRO A 328 -4.65 -6.30 -21.28
C PRO A 328 -5.16 -7.54 -22.00
N ASP A 329 -4.27 -8.38 -22.53
CA ASP A 329 -4.60 -9.61 -23.23
C ASP A 329 -5.06 -10.70 -22.25
N LEU A 330 -4.49 -10.75 -21.04
CA LEU A 330 -4.95 -11.64 -19.97
C LEU A 330 -6.39 -11.29 -19.54
N ILE A 331 -6.74 -10.00 -19.44
CA ILE A 331 -8.12 -9.55 -19.14
C ILE A 331 -9.07 -10.06 -20.24
N ARG A 332 -8.72 -9.86 -21.52
CA ARG A 332 -9.54 -10.35 -22.64
C ARG A 332 -9.67 -11.86 -22.67
N TYR A 333 -8.57 -12.56 -22.40
CA TYR A 333 -8.52 -14.02 -22.43
C TYR A 333 -9.35 -14.64 -21.29
N TYR A 334 -9.13 -14.21 -20.05
CA TYR A 334 -9.77 -14.82 -18.88
C TYR A 334 -11.17 -14.29 -18.59
N LEU A 335 -11.44 -13.01 -18.84
CA LEU A 335 -12.70 -12.37 -18.48
C LEU A 335 -13.60 -12.11 -19.69
N HIS A 336 -13.07 -12.17 -20.92
CA HIS A 336 -13.79 -11.77 -22.13
C HIS A 336 -14.33 -10.33 -22.07
N GLU A 337 -13.59 -9.47 -21.37
CA GLU A 337 -13.88 -8.05 -21.18
C GLU A 337 -12.74 -7.21 -21.81
N GLU A 338 -13.04 -5.96 -22.18
CA GLU A 338 -11.97 -5.00 -22.46
C GLU A 338 -11.43 -4.39 -21.15
N PRO A 339 -10.12 -4.06 -21.07
CA PRO A 339 -9.56 -3.40 -19.90
C PRO A 339 -10.25 -2.07 -19.61
N VAL A 340 -10.80 -1.92 -18.40
CA VAL A 340 -11.43 -0.67 -17.96
C VAL A 340 -10.40 0.45 -17.76
N ILE A 341 -9.21 0.10 -17.26
CA ILE A 341 -8.07 1.01 -17.10
C ILE A 341 -6.93 0.47 -17.94
N GLY A 342 -6.44 1.29 -18.89
CA GLY A 342 -5.31 0.93 -19.73
C GLY A 342 -3.98 0.92 -18.96
N ASN A 343 -3.02 0.13 -19.44
CA ASN A 343 -1.63 0.25 -19.04
C ASN A 343 -1.01 1.53 -19.62
N VAL A 344 0.16 1.90 -19.10
CA VAL A 344 1.09 2.78 -19.81
C VAL A 344 1.64 2.01 -21.02
N ASP A 345 1.70 2.68 -22.17
CA ASP A 345 2.25 2.09 -23.39
C ASP A 345 3.69 1.62 -23.14
N THR A 346 3.96 0.35 -23.41
CA THR A 346 5.21 -0.29 -23.02
C THR A 346 5.74 -1.14 -24.16
N TRP A 347 6.96 -0.85 -24.59
CA TRP A 347 7.68 -1.62 -25.59
C TRP A 347 8.39 -2.80 -24.95
N ARG A 348 8.27 -3.97 -25.57
CA ARG A 348 9.01 -5.19 -25.21
C ARG A 348 10.26 -5.26 -26.06
N LEU A 349 11.45 -5.12 -25.47
CA LEU A 349 12.69 -5.05 -26.26
C LEU A 349 13.14 -6.41 -26.82
N GLU A 350 12.46 -7.50 -26.45
CA GLU A 350 12.59 -8.79 -27.14
C GLU A 350 12.03 -8.76 -28.56
N GLU A 351 11.09 -7.86 -28.87
CA GLU A 351 10.52 -7.68 -30.21
C GLU A 351 11.43 -6.81 -31.06
N ASP A 352 11.82 -7.30 -32.24
CA ASP A 352 12.83 -6.66 -33.07
C ASP A 352 12.45 -5.23 -33.50
N GLU A 353 11.20 -5.02 -33.93
CA GLU A 353 10.69 -3.70 -34.35
C GLU A 353 10.64 -2.71 -33.18
N ALA A 354 10.13 -3.15 -32.02
CA ALA A 354 10.07 -2.34 -30.82
C ALA A 354 11.47 -1.98 -30.31
N ARG A 355 12.42 -2.91 -30.39
CA ARG A 355 13.82 -2.68 -30.01
C ARG A 355 14.47 -1.66 -30.92
N GLU A 356 14.29 -1.76 -32.23
CA GLU A 356 14.83 -0.81 -33.20
C GLU A 356 14.31 0.61 -32.91
N GLU A 357 12.98 0.76 -32.77
CA GLU A 357 12.35 2.05 -32.43
C GLU A 357 12.91 2.65 -31.13
N VAL A 358 13.02 1.82 -30.09
CA VAL A 358 13.50 2.27 -28.77
C VAL A 358 14.98 2.66 -28.83
N LEU A 359 15.82 1.90 -29.53
CA LEU A 359 17.26 2.17 -29.62
C LEU A 359 17.57 3.47 -30.37
N ASP A 360 16.72 3.85 -31.33
CA ASP A 360 16.80 5.10 -32.08
C ASP A 360 16.40 6.32 -31.24
N ARG A 361 15.51 6.14 -30.26
CA ARG A 361 14.94 7.22 -29.42
C ARG A 361 15.17 7.05 -27.93
N LEU A 362 16.26 6.36 -27.53
CA LEU A 362 16.60 6.13 -26.11
C LEU A 362 16.62 7.41 -25.26
N HIS A 363 17.01 8.54 -25.86
CA HIS A 363 17.07 9.85 -25.21
C HIS A 363 15.69 10.45 -24.87
N GLU A 364 14.60 9.86 -25.34
CA GLU A 364 13.22 10.33 -25.13
C GLU A 364 12.42 9.42 -24.18
N LEU A 365 12.94 8.25 -23.84
CA LEU A 365 12.19 7.16 -23.19
C LEU A 365 12.72 6.87 -21.79
N VAL A 366 11.91 6.16 -20.99
CA VAL A 366 12.35 5.52 -19.74
C VAL A 366 12.57 4.04 -20.00
N VAL A 367 13.78 3.55 -19.73
CA VAL A 367 14.14 2.14 -19.93
C VAL A 367 14.39 1.49 -18.58
N LYS A 368 13.74 0.34 -18.34
CA LYS A 368 13.72 -0.34 -17.05
C LYS A 368 14.12 -1.81 -17.21
N PRO A 369 14.98 -2.35 -16.32
CA PRO A 369 15.24 -3.78 -16.28
C PRO A 369 14.00 -4.52 -15.77
N VAL A 370 13.73 -5.72 -16.28
CA VAL A 370 12.54 -6.52 -15.93
C VAL A 370 12.60 -6.97 -14.46
N ASP A 371 13.75 -7.50 -14.03
CA ASP A 371 14.01 -8.08 -12.71
C ASP A 371 14.37 -7.05 -11.61
N GLY A 372 14.50 -5.76 -11.94
CA GLY A 372 14.90 -4.74 -10.97
C GLY A 372 13.78 -4.30 -10.02
N SER A 373 13.99 -4.33 -8.70
CA SER A 373 13.05 -3.74 -7.73
C SER A 373 13.46 -2.32 -7.30
N GLY A 374 12.49 -1.48 -6.93
CA GLY A 374 12.73 -0.21 -6.24
C GLY A 374 13.50 0.86 -7.02
N GLY A 375 13.39 0.87 -8.35
CA GLY A 375 14.01 1.90 -9.20
C GLY A 375 15.48 1.65 -9.57
N LYS A 376 16.09 0.56 -9.12
CA LYS A 376 17.47 0.22 -9.47
C LYS A 376 17.60 -0.12 -10.96
N GLY A 377 18.56 0.50 -11.63
CA GLY A 377 18.87 0.25 -13.04
C GLY A 377 17.95 0.94 -14.05
N ILE A 378 17.02 1.80 -13.61
CA ILE A 378 16.20 2.62 -14.49
C ILE A 378 17.06 3.73 -15.11
N VAL A 379 16.94 3.92 -16.42
CA VAL A 379 17.54 5.04 -17.14
C VAL A 379 16.42 5.94 -17.66
N ILE A 380 16.52 7.23 -17.36
CA ILE A 380 15.56 8.25 -17.83
C ILE A 380 16.25 9.01 -18.96
N GLY A 381 15.91 8.66 -20.20
CA GLY A 381 16.53 9.15 -21.42
C GLY A 381 16.82 10.66 -21.43
N PRO A 382 15.81 11.53 -21.17
CA PRO A 382 16.01 12.97 -21.23
C PRO A 382 16.97 13.54 -20.18
N ARG A 383 17.31 12.76 -19.14
CA ARG A 383 18.25 13.14 -18.07
C ARG A 383 19.59 12.42 -18.16
N ALA A 384 19.71 11.43 -19.04
CA ALA A 384 20.90 10.59 -19.15
C ALA A 384 21.97 11.27 -20.02
N THR A 385 23.24 11.07 -19.67
CA THR A 385 24.34 11.54 -20.53
C THR A 385 24.49 10.64 -21.77
N PRO A 386 25.16 11.11 -22.83
CA PRO A 386 25.44 10.27 -24.00
C PRO A 386 26.15 8.95 -23.65
N GLU A 387 27.09 8.97 -22.71
CA GLU A 387 27.81 7.79 -22.25
C GLU A 387 26.91 6.79 -21.53
N GLU A 388 25.96 7.27 -20.72
CA GLU A 388 24.96 6.43 -20.06
C GLU A 388 24.01 5.78 -21.07
N LEU A 389 23.60 6.53 -22.10
CA LEU A 389 22.76 6.01 -23.19
C LEU A 389 23.50 4.96 -24.03
N ASP A 390 24.79 5.15 -24.32
CA ASP A 390 25.60 4.16 -25.03
C ASP A 390 25.81 2.88 -24.21
N ALA A 391 26.05 3.02 -22.90
CA ALA A 391 26.15 1.88 -21.99
C ALA A 391 24.81 1.13 -21.90
N LEU A 392 23.68 1.85 -21.83
CA LEU A 392 22.35 1.26 -21.87
C LEU A 392 22.11 0.51 -23.18
N ARG A 393 22.44 1.12 -24.33
CA ARG A 393 22.31 0.50 -25.66
C ARG A 393 23.07 -0.82 -25.71
N ALA A 394 24.31 -0.87 -25.23
CA ALA A 394 25.09 -2.12 -25.20
C ALA A 394 24.42 -3.20 -24.34
N ARG A 395 23.87 -2.84 -23.18
CA ARG A 395 23.17 -3.77 -22.28
C ARG A 395 21.86 -4.30 -22.87
N VAL A 396 21.06 -3.40 -23.46
CA VAL A 396 19.80 -3.77 -24.14
C VAL A 396 20.08 -4.69 -25.32
N THR A 397 21.09 -4.41 -26.14
CA THR A 397 21.45 -5.28 -27.27
C THR A 397 21.96 -6.65 -26.82
N ALA A 398 22.65 -6.73 -25.68
CA ALA A 398 23.20 -7.98 -25.16
C ALA A 398 22.14 -8.91 -24.56
N ASP A 399 21.11 -8.36 -23.92
CA ASP A 399 19.99 -9.11 -23.35
C ASP A 399 18.67 -8.34 -23.51
N PRO A 400 18.08 -8.30 -24.71
CA PRO A 400 16.90 -7.46 -24.96
C PRO A 400 15.68 -7.84 -24.12
N ARG A 401 15.53 -9.14 -23.83
CA ARG A 401 14.45 -9.67 -23.00
C ARG A 401 14.51 -9.14 -21.56
N GLY A 402 15.69 -8.80 -21.06
CA GLY A 402 15.88 -8.24 -19.72
C GLY A 402 15.33 -6.81 -19.56
N TRP A 403 14.75 -6.19 -20.60
CA TRP A 403 14.40 -4.77 -20.60
C TRP A 403 13.02 -4.48 -21.21
N ILE A 404 12.40 -3.43 -20.66
CA ILE A 404 11.22 -2.78 -21.24
C ILE A 404 11.50 -1.28 -21.39
N ALA A 405 10.79 -0.62 -22.32
CA ALA A 405 10.80 0.82 -22.45
C ALA A 405 9.39 1.39 -22.36
N GLN A 406 9.27 2.61 -21.85
CA GLN A 406 8.02 3.35 -21.69
C GLN A 406 8.24 4.81 -22.08
N PRO A 407 7.20 5.52 -22.53
CA PRO A 407 7.29 6.95 -22.72
C PRO A 407 7.53 7.62 -21.36
N VAL A 408 8.18 8.78 -21.36
CA VAL A 408 8.28 9.61 -20.15
C VAL A 408 6.89 10.16 -19.85
N VAL A 409 6.15 9.49 -18.97
CA VAL A 409 4.82 9.95 -18.58
C VAL A 409 4.97 11.11 -17.61
N GLN A 410 4.47 12.28 -18.00
CA GLN A 410 4.29 13.39 -17.08
C GLN A 410 3.13 13.07 -16.14
N LEU A 411 3.45 12.75 -14.90
CA LEU A 411 2.48 12.51 -13.83
C LEU A 411 1.65 13.77 -13.58
N SER A 412 0.37 13.63 -13.21
CA SER A 412 -0.42 14.79 -12.77
C SER A 412 0.20 15.47 -11.55
N THR A 413 -0.10 16.76 -11.39
CA THR A 413 0.35 17.55 -10.25
C THR A 413 -0.79 17.83 -9.29
N VAL A 414 -0.45 17.92 -8.00
CA VAL A 414 -1.33 18.44 -6.96
C VAL A 414 -0.61 19.60 -6.28
N PRO A 415 -1.28 20.72 -5.97
CA PRO A 415 -0.72 21.77 -5.13
C PRO A 415 -0.17 21.17 -3.83
N THR A 416 1.07 21.50 -3.51
CA THR A 416 1.79 20.98 -2.35
C THR A 416 2.45 22.14 -1.65
N LEU A 417 2.36 22.20 -0.33
CA LEU A 417 2.97 23.23 0.48
C LEU A 417 4.49 22.98 0.52
N ILE A 418 5.23 23.84 -0.20
CA ILE A 418 6.69 23.84 -0.21
C ILE A 418 7.12 25.16 0.41
N ASP A 419 7.80 25.05 1.56
CA ASP A 419 8.11 26.18 2.44
C ASP A 419 6.82 26.95 2.78
N ASP A 420 6.62 28.10 2.13
CA ASP A 420 5.56 29.06 2.43
C ASP A 420 4.55 29.23 1.30
N ALA A 421 4.68 28.43 0.25
CA ALA A 421 3.89 28.58 -0.96
C ALA A 421 3.39 27.23 -1.50
N LEU A 422 2.20 27.28 -2.11
CA LEU A 422 1.71 26.16 -2.88
C LEU A 422 2.47 26.08 -4.21
N ARG A 423 3.01 24.90 -4.51
CA ARG A 423 3.74 24.60 -5.75
C ARG A 423 3.21 23.29 -6.36
N PRO A 424 3.16 23.17 -7.69
CA PRO A 424 2.79 21.91 -8.32
C PRO A 424 3.85 20.85 -8.01
N ARG A 425 3.41 19.68 -7.57
CA ARG A 425 4.28 18.50 -7.39
C ARG A 425 3.61 17.27 -7.96
N HIS A 426 4.41 16.43 -8.61
CA HIS A 426 3.95 15.21 -9.27
C HIS A 426 3.49 14.18 -8.26
N VAL A 427 2.39 13.50 -8.57
CA VAL A 427 1.80 12.49 -7.71
C VAL A 427 1.45 11.21 -8.46
N ASP A 428 1.43 10.10 -7.72
CA ASP A 428 0.77 8.87 -8.13
C ASP A 428 -0.27 8.44 -7.10
N LEU A 429 -0.99 7.35 -7.36
CA LEU A 429 -1.96 6.79 -6.43
C LEU A 429 -1.84 5.27 -6.41
N ARG A 430 -1.75 4.70 -5.21
CA ARG A 430 -1.89 3.27 -4.99
C ARG A 430 -3.21 2.96 -4.27
N PRO A 431 -4.33 2.65 -4.97
CA PRO A 431 -5.44 1.93 -4.37
C PRO A 431 -5.02 0.56 -3.84
N PHE A 432 -5.72 0.11 -2.80
CA PHE A 432 -5.59 -1.23 -2.25
C PHE A 432 -6.89 -2.00 -2.45
N ALA A 433 -6.79 -3.23 -2.94
CA ALA A 433 -7.91 -4.15 -3.08
C ALA A 433 -7.75 -5.34 -2.14
N VAL A 434 -8.86 -5.78 -1.54
CA VAL A 434 -8.94 -6.97 -0.70
C VAL A 434 -9.83 -8.00 -1.39
N ASN A 435 -9.26 -9.13 -1.75
CA ASN A 435 -9.98 -10.26 -2.35
C ASN A 435 -10.38 -11.25 -1.26
N SER A 436 -11.68 -11.54 -1.17
CA SER A 436 -12.23 -12.50 -0.20
C SER A 436 -12.67 -13.83 -0.82
N GLY A 437 -12.54 -13.98 -2.14
CA GLY A 437 -13.02 -15.13 -2.92
C GLY A 437 -14.40 -14.88 -3.54
N ASP A 438 -15.33 -14.32 -2.76
CA ASP A 438 -16.69 -14.01 -3.23
C ASP A 438 -16.82 -12.59 -3.83
N GLY A 439 -15.77 -11.79 -3.69
CA GLY A 439 -15.76 -10.40 -4.12
C GLY A 439 -14.47 -9.68 -3.77
N ILE A 440 -14.20 -8.62 -4.52
CA ILE A 440 -13.03 -7.76 -4.38
C ILE A 440 -13.50 -6.40 -3.91
N TYR A 441 -13.06 -6.02 -2.71
CA TYR A 441 -13.30 -4.70 -2.14
C TYR A 441 -12.13 -3.79 -2.47
N VAL A 442 -12.36 -2.70 -3.19
CA VAL A 442 -11.35 -1.65 -3.42
C VAL A 442 -11.56 -0.56 -2.38
N LEU A 443 -10.54 -0.28 -1.57
CA LEU A 443 -10.58 0.78 -0.56
C LEU A 443 -10.86 2.13 -1.24
N PRO A 444 -11.93 2.88 -0.90
CA PRO A 444 -12.24 4.19 -1.50
C PRO A 444 -11.26 5.28 -1.05
N GLY A 445 -10.04 5.17 -1.57
CA GLY A 445 -8.86 5.93 -1.23
C GLY A 445 -7.61 5.18 -1.68
N GLY A 446 -6.45 5.65 -1.24
CA GLY A 446 -5.19 5.02 -1.59
C GLY A 446 -4.02 5.85 -1.11
N LEU A 447 -2.84 5.27 -1.17
CA LEU A 447 -1.62 6.00 -0.84
C LEU A 447 -1.29 6.90 -2.03
N THR A 448 -1.53 8.21 -1.88
CA THR A 448 -1.00 9.19 -2.83
C THR A 448 0.43 9.53 -2.40
N ARG A 449 1.41 9.22 -3.25
CA ARG A 449 2.81 9.64 -3.04
C ARG A 449 3.07 10.92 -3.83
N VAL A 450 3.93 11.78 -3.29
CA VAL A 450 4.30 13.05 -3.91
C VAL A 450 5.82 13.17 -4.03
N ALA A 451 6.30 13.53 -5.22
CA ALA A 451 7.69 13.89 -5.43
C ALA A 451 7.90 15.33 -4.94
N LEU A 452 8.55 15.51 -3.78
CA LEU A 452 8.73 16.82 -3.16
C LEU A 452 9.74 17.74 -3.88
N PRO A 453 10.87 17.22 -4.44
CA PRO A 453 11.78 18.05 -5.22
C PRO A 453 11.11 18.59 -6.49
N GLU A 454 11.49 19.80 -6.89
CA GLU A 454 10.90 20.45 -8.08
C GLU A 454 11.29 19.70 -9.37
N GLY A 455 10.29 19.40 -10.21
CA GLY A 455 10.49 18.73 -11.50
C GLY A 455 10.81 17.23 -11.43
N GLU A 456 10.91 16.64 -10.23
CA GLU A 456 11.14 15.21 -10.09
C GLU A 456 9.87 14.41 -10.40
N LEU A 457 10.04 13.38 -11.23
CA LEU A 457 8.99 12.40 -11.55
C LEU A 457 9.08 11.16 -10.65
N VAL A 458 10.16 11.03 -9.88
CA VAL A 458 10.39 9.88 -9.01
C VAL A 458 9.70 10.12 -7.67
N VAL A 459 8.55 9.47 -7.48
CA VAL A 459 7.71 9.54 -6.27
C VAL A 459 8.09 8.50 -5.20
N ASN A 460 9.24 7.82 -5.36
CA ASN A 460 9.66 6.77 -4.43
C ASN A 460 10.00 7.37 -3.05
N SER A 461 9.34 6.85 -2.01
CA SER A 461 9.54 7.26 -0.62
C SER A 461 10.99 7.11 -0.16
N SER A 462 11.74 6.12 -0.66
CA SER A 462 13.17 5.95 -0.31
C SER A 462 14.09 7.05 -0.84
N GLN A 463 13.59 7.97 -1.67
CA GLN A 463 14.33 9.10 -2.24
C GLN A 463 13.75 10.47 -1.81
N GLY A 464 13.03 10.53 -0.70
CA GLY A 464 12.51 11.79 -0.15
C GLY A 464 11.13 12.18 -0.65
N GLY A 465 10.34 11.22 -1.15
CA GLY A 465 8.92 11.42 -1.45
C GLY A 465 8.07 11.59 -0.19
N GLY A 466 7.03 12.42 -0.26
CA GLY A 466 6.01 12.57 0.77
C GLY A 466 4.73 11.81 0.42
N SER A 467 3.67 12.05 1.21
CA SER A 467 2.32 11.58 0.91
C SER A 467 1.25 12.66 1.07
N LYS A 468 0.08 12.36 0.51
CA LYS A 468 -1.16 13.11 0.69
C LYS A 468 -2.27 12.16 1.12
N ASP A 469 -3.25 12.67 1.86
CA ASP A 469 -4.53 11.96 1.98
C ASP A 469 -5.26 11.99 0.63
N THR A 470 -5.94 10.89 0.31
CA THR A 470 -6.74 10.74 -0.90
C THR A 470 -8.21 10.76 -0.53
N TRP A 471 -8.93 11.80 -0.94
CA TRP A 471 -10.35 11.99 -0.68
C TRP A 471 -11.18 11.52 -1.87
N VAL A 472 -11.85 10.39 -1.69
CA VAL A 472 -12.84 9.90 -2.65
C VAL A 472 -14.21 10.44 -2.28
N LEU A 473 -14.84 11.16 -3.20
CA LEU A 473 -16.15 11.75 -2.98
C LEU A 473 -17.28 10.72 -3.13
N SER A 474 -18.36 10.90 -2.38
CA SER A 474 -19.61 10.14 -2.53
C SER A 474 -20.56 10.81 -3.52
N SER A 475 -21.23 10.00 -4.37
CA SER A 475 -22.23 10.46 -5.34
C SER A 475 -23.62 10.71 -4.74
N SER A 476 -23.89 10.23 -3.52
CA SER A 476 -25.23 10.29 -2.90
C SER A 476 -25.24 10.96 -1.52
N THR A 477 -26.39 11.51 -1.14
CA THR A 477 -26.68 11.98 0.22
C THR A 477 -26.65 10.78 1.16
N PRO A 478 -25.95 10.84 2.31
CA PRO A 478 -26.02 9.75 3.26
C PRO A 478 -27.50 9.51 3.60
N ARG A 479 -28.00 8.29 3.39
CA ARG A 479 -28.98 7.80 4.34
C ARG A 479 -28.20 7.75 5.64
N LEU A 480 -28.51 8.65 6.57
CA LEU A 480 -28.22 8.39 7.97
C LEU A 480 -28.65 6.94 8.19
N VAL A 481 -27.77 6.13 8.76
CA VAL A 481 -28.12 4.79 9.20
C VAL A 481 -29.35 4.97 10.07
N GLU A 482 -30.53 4.64 9.53
CA GLU A 482 -31.71 4.50 10.35
C GLU A 482 -31.35 3.41 11.34
N GLU A 483 -31.41 3.76 12.64
CA GLU A 483 -31.42 2.76 13.70
C GLU A 483 -32.39 1.64 13.27
N PRO A 484 -32.06 0.36 13.48
CA PRO A 484 -32.93 -0.70 13.04
C PRO A 484 -34.29 -0.48 13.69
N GLU A 485 -35.28 -0.09 12.87
CA GLU A 485 -36.68 -0.05 13.29
C GLU A 485 -36.99 -1.44 13.84
N ALA A 486 -37.37 -1.46 15.11
CA ALA A 486 -37.75 -2.67 15.80
C ALA A 486 -38.77 -3.42 14.95
N VAL A 487 -38.45 -4.67 14.61
CA VAL A 487 -39.40 -5.65 14.08
C VAL A 487 -40.36 -5.97 15.22
N GLU A 488 -41.29 -5.07 15.46
CA GLU A 488 -42.34 -5.20 16.48
C GLU A 488 -43.67 -5.51 15.78
N ALA A 489 -43.68 -6.53 14.92
CA ALA A 489 -44.90 -6.98 14.25
C ALA A 489 -44.83 -8.44 13.75
N GLU A 490 -44.24 -9.38 14.50
CA GLU A 490 -44.46 -10.81 14.20
C GLU A 490 -44.27 -11.78 15.38
N LEU A 491 -44.28 -11.30 16.63
CA LEU A 491 -44.18 -12.15 17.83
C LEU A 491 -45.44 -12.13 18.72
N ARG A 492 -46.60 -11.73 18.18
CA ARG A 492 -47.90 -11.79 18.90
C ARG A 492 -48.70 -13.07 18.68
N ALA A 493 -48.07 -14.12 18.17
CA ALA A 493 -48.72 -15.42 18.03
C ALA A 493 -47.71 -16.53 18.36
N GLU A 494 -47.35 -16.65 19.64
CA GLU A 494 -46.93 -17.89 20.31
C GLU A 494 -46.49 -17.56 21.75
N GLU A 495 -47.44 -17.12 22.58
CA GLU A 495 -47.30 -17.21 24.05
C GLU A 495 -47.97 -18.52 24.50
N GLY A 496 -47.14 -19.47 24.90
CA GLY A 496 -47.55 -20.73 25.51
C GLY A 496 -46.38 -21.34 26.27
N ASP A 497 -46.32 -20.99 27.56
CA ASP A 497 -45.56 -21.61 28.66
C ASP A 497 -44.02 -21.71 28.51
N LEU A 498 -43.30 -21.06 29.43
CA LEU A 498 -42.27 -21.67 30.30
C LEU A 498 -41.56 -20.61 31.19
N GLU A 499 -41.08 -21.09 32.34
CA GLU A 499 -40.78 -20.40 33.60
C GLU A 499 -39.59 -19.40 33.59
N VAL A 500 -39.70 -18.39 34.47
CA VAL A 500 -38.73 -17.32 34.72
C VAL A 500 -37.65 -17.74 35.74
N ALA A 501 -36.38 -17.52 35.41
CA ALA A 501 -35.24 -17.47 36.34
C ALA A 501 -34.51 -16.11 36.22
N PRO A 502 -33.87 -15.56 37.29
CA PRO A 502 -33.64 -14.12 37.40
C PRO A 502 -32.40 -13.61 36.65
N GLU A 503 -32.53 -12.38 36.15
CA GLU A 503 -31.55 -11.62 35.39
C GLU A 503 -30.28 -11.26 36.18
N ARG A 504 -29.13 -11.38 35.51
CA ARG A 504 -27.87 -10.70 35.88
C ARG A 504 -27.78 -9.37 35.11
N THR A 505 -27.70 -8.28 35.84
CA THR A 505 -27.50 -6.92 35.33
C THR A 505 -26.11 -6.75 34.71
N VAL A 506 -26.05 -6.37 33.43
CA VAL A 506 -24.82 -5.89 32.77
C VAL A 506 -24.96 -4.38 32.55
N ARG A 507 -24.03 -3.59 33.10
CA ARG A 507 -23.94 -2.14 32.89
C ARG A 507 -23.23 -1.85 31.55
N PRO A 508 -23.65 -0.84 30.76
CA PRO A 508 -22.90 -0.39 29.60
C PRO A 508 -21.65 0.39 30.04
N VAL A 509 -20.51 0.11 29.40
CA VAL A 509 -19.26 0.86 29.56
C VAL A 509 -19.22 2.02 28.57
N VAL A 510 -19.12 3.24 29.07
CA VAL A 510 -18.93 4.48 28.29
C VAL A 510 -17.41 4.73 28.12
N PRO A 511 -16.92 5.12 26.92
CA PRO A 511 -15.49 5.41 26.73
C PRO A 511 -15.08 6.71 27.42
N LEU A 512 -14.02 6.66 28.25
CA LEU A 512 -13.42 7.83 28.90
C LEU A 512 -12.62 8.68 27.90
N LEU A 513 -13.04 9.94 27.73
CA LEU A 513 -12.26 11.02 27.12
C LEU A 513 -11.17 11.50 28.10
N VAL A 514 -9.93 11.57 27.63
CA VAL A 514 -8.77 12.08 28.39
C VAL A 514 -8.87 13.61 28.51
N GLY A 515 -8.98 14.10 29.74
CA GLY A 515 -9.03 15.53 30.07
C GLY A 515 -7.65 16.19 30.10
N ARG A 516 -7.61 17.46 29.68
CA ARG A 516 -6.44 18.36 29.72
C ARG A 516 -5.93 18.60 31.16
N PRO A 517 -4.62 18.78 31.40
CA PRO A 517 -4.12 19.15 32.71
C PRO A 517 -4.32 20.65 32.99
N ARG A 518 -4.87 20.96 34.17
CA ARG A 518 -4.86 22.31 34.77
C ARG A 518 -3.55 22.53 35.51
N THR A 519 -2.98 23.71 35.30
CA THR A 519 -1.91 24.32 36.08
C THR A 519 -2.39 24.66 37.48
N ASP A 520 -1.58 24.38 38.51
CA ASP A 520 -1.43 25.28 39.66
C ASP A 520 -0.11 25.00 40.39
N ALA A 521 0.46 26.09 40.92
CA ALA A 521 1.82 26.21 41.42
C ALA A 521 1.90 26.15 42.96
N THR A 522 3.13 25.94 43.46
CA THR A 522 3.66 26.09 44.84
C THR A 522 3.27 24.97 45.83
N ASP A 523 4.12 24.39 46.68
CA ASP A 523 5.38 24.84 47.31
C ASP A 523 6.27 23.63 47.75
N ARG A 524 7.52 23.94 48.09
CA ARG A 524 8.78 23.16 48.16
C ARG A 524 8.94 22.13 49.30
N SER A 525 9.80 21.10 49.09
CA SER A 525 11.12 20.96 49.77
C SER A 525 11.90 19.68 49.38
N PRO A 526 13.24 19.64 49.50
CA PRO A 526 14.13 18.86 48.64
C PRO A 526 14.90 17.74 49.34
N GLY A 527 15.08 16.60 48.67
CA GLY A 527 15.97 15.54 49.13
C GLY A 527 16.02 14.40 48.14
N HIS A 528 16.91 14.50 47.14
CA HIS A 528 17.54 13.41 46.37
C HIS A 528 18.22 13.99 45.12
N ARG A 529 19.19 14.90 45.34
CA ARG A 529 20.23 15.25 44.37
C ARG A 529 21.58 14.97 45.03
N GLN A 530 21.93 13.69 45.12
CA GLN A 530 23.27 13.24 45.47
C GLN A 530 23.39 11.74 45.16
N GLN A 531 23.26 11.37 43.89
CA GLN A 531 23.65 10.05 43.38
C GLN A 531 23.62 10.00 41.84
N GLN A 532 24.29 10.94 41.15
CA GLN A 532 24.60 10.76 39.72
C GLN A 532 25.73 11.67 39.18
N GLU A 533 26.64 12.12 40.05
CA GLU A 533 27.83 12.91 39.65
C GLU A 533 29.16 12.18 39.91
N GLN A 534 29.18 10.85 39.80
CA GLN A 534 30.43 10.08 39.76
C GLN A 534 30.35 8.99 38.71
N GLN A 535 30.47 9.39 37.43
CA GLN A 535 31.02 8.56 36.35
C GLN A 535 31.13 9.40 35.08
N GLN A 536 31.99 10.43 35.10
CA GLN A 536 32.50 11.10 33.89
C GLN A 536 33.71 11.98 34.25
N GLN A 537 34.90 11.39 34.13
CA GLN A 537 36.26 11.96 34.08
C GLN A 537 37.18 10.72 34.06
N SER A 538 38.06 10.40 33.11
CA SER A 538 38.80 11.11 32.04
C SER A 538 39.55 10.01 31.22
N PRO A 539 40.53 10.31 30.33
CA PRO A 539 40.50 11.13 29.12
C PRO A 539 41.00 10.37 27.86
N ALA A 540 40.93 11.08 26.73
CA ALA A 540 41.48 10.75 25.42
C ALA A 540 43.02 10.63 25.39
N GLY A 541 43.52 9.86 24.41
CA GLY A 541 44.92 9.81 24.00
C GLY A 541 45.03 9.43 22.53
N ASP A 542 45.69 10.29 21.76
CA ASP A 542 46.04 10.17 20.34
C ASP A 542 46.97 8.98 20.04
N GLY A 543 46.92 8.49 18.80
CA GLY A 543 47.91 7.56 18.24
C GLY A 543 47.66 7.28 16.76
N GLU A 544 48.63 7.65 15.94
CA GLU A 544 48.61 7.78 14.48
C GLU A 544 49.31 6.57 13.77
N VAL A 545 49.00 6.38 12.47
CA VAL A 545 49.77 5.71 11.36
C VAL A 545 49.86 4.17 11.22
N THR A 546 49.52 3.71 9.99
CA THR A 546 49.98 2.53 9.18
C THR A 546 49.71 1.11 9.73
N LEU A 547 49.20 0.14 8.98
CA LEU A 547 49.32 -0.26 7.56
C LEU A 547 47.98 -0.77 7.01
#